data_AF-A0A329SFZ0-F1
#
_entry.id   AF-A0A329SFZ0-F1
#
_cell.length_a   1.000
_cell.length_b   1.000
_cell.length_c   1.000
_cell.angle_alpha   90.00
_cell.angle_beta   90.00
_cell.angle_gamma   90.00
#
_symmetry.space_group_name_H-M   'P 1'
#
loop_
_entity.id
_entity.type
_entity.pdbx_description
1 polymer ?
#
loop_
_entity_poly.entity_id
_entity_poly.type
_entity_poly.pdbx_seq_one_letter_code
_entity_poly.pdbx_strand_id
1 'polypeptide(L)'
;MCVCVFCCVDVYVEKTGVDMKRHIRSLQGDMVVLDDTLVEKIYSDFATLLNTELELQEFLSFLPVLRGGLQTIAQGIFHPSISVKHNTVVLLKRLEQFSSTVSSMQRLNPFLLMSYQRIHDIVNPDTRD
;
A
#
# COMPACT_ATOMS: atom_id res chain seq x y z
N MET A 1 29.31 -1.81 10.67
CA MET A 1 28.67 -0.56 11.14
C MET A 1 27.19 -0.64 10.78
N CYS A 2 26.34 -1.09 11.71
CA CYS A 2 24.87 -1.05 11.56
C CYS A 2 24.40 0.25 12.20
N VAL A 3 24.14 1.27 11.38
CA VAL A 3 23.48 2.48 11.87
C VAL A 3 22.01 2.13 12.09
N CYS A 4 21.46 2.54 13.23
CA CYS A 4 20.07 2.38 13.64
C CYS A 4 19.10 3.10 12.67
N VAL A 5 18.85 2.54 11.48
CA VAL A 5 17.81 3.04 10.57
C VAL A 5 16.42 2.84 11.18
N PHE A 6 16.23 1.81 11.99
CA PHE A 6 14.93 1.47 12.60
C PHE A 6 14.34 2.58 13.49
N CYS A 7 15.15 3.34 14.22
CA CYS A 7 14.62 4.28 15.22
C CYS A 7 14.15 5.62 14.62
N CYS A 8 14.68 6.01 13.45
CA CYS A 8 14.29 7.26 12.79
C CYS A 8 13.02 7.07 11.94
N VAL A 9 12.79 5.84 11.48
CA VAL A 9 11.67 5.51 10.60
C VAL A 9 10.35 5.52 11.36
N ASP A 10 10.27 5.14 12.63
CA ASP A 10 9.00 5.12 13.40
C ASP A 10 8.35 6.49 13.67
N VAL A 11 9.03 7.60 13.37
CA VAL A 11 8.64 8.95 13.83
C VAL A 11 7.74 9.70 12.84
N TYR A 12 7.67 9.30 11.56
CA TYR A 12 7.04 10.14 10.54
C TYR A 12 5.55 9.87 10.35
N VAL A 13 5.11 8.62 10.42
CA VAL A 13 3.70 8.27 10.18
C VAL A 13 2.75 8.66 11.34
N GLU A 14 3.24 8.80 12.57
CA GLU A 14 2.42 9.30 13.70
C GLU A 14 1.92 10.75 13.52
N LYS A 15 2.50 11.52 12.58
CA LYS A 15 2.15 12.94 12.36
C LYS A 15 0.71 13.18 11.92
N THR A 16 0.00 12.14 11.49
CA THR A 16 -1.36 12.23 10.94
C THR A 16 -2.45 11.80 11.92
N GLY A 17 -2.08 11.32 13.12
CA GLY A 17 -3.03 10.71 14.07
C GLY A 17 -3.58 9.35 13.62
N VAL A 18 -3.09 8.80 12.50
CA VAL A 18 -3.48 7.49 11.96
C VAL A 18 -2.36 6.49 12.20
N ASP A 19 -2.68 5.38 12.88
CA ASP A 19 -1.73 4.28 13.14
C ASP A 19 -1.67 3.33 11.93
N MET A 20 -0.73 3.59 11.03
CA MET A 20 -0.50 2.78 9.82
C MET A 20 -0.12 1.33 10.14
N LYS A 21 0.63 1.09 11.23
CA LYS A 21 0.99 -0.27 11.66
C LYS A 21 -0.25 -1.05 12.08
N ARG A 22 -1.22 -0.39 12.72
CA ARG A 22 -2.51 -1.00 13.05
C ARG A 22 -3.33 -1.30 11.81
N HIS A 23 -3.38 -0.39 10.83
CA HIS A 23 -4.04 -0.62 9.54
C HIS A 23 -3.46 -1.84 8.82
N ILE A 24 -2.13 -1.92 8.71
CA ILE A 24 -1.43 -3.05 8.08
C ILE A 24 -1.71 -4.36 8.82
N ARG A 25 -1.61 -4.37 10.16
CA ARG A 25 -1.90 -5.57 10.96
C ARG A 25 -3.34 -6.05 10.78
N SER A 26 -4.28 -5.11 10.66
CA SER A 26 -5.68 -5.46 10.42
C SER A 26 -5.86 -6.15 9.06
N LEU A 27 -5.23 -5.63 8.00
CA LEU A 27 -5.26 -6.27 6.67
C LEU A 27 -4.51 -7.61 6.62
N GLN A 28 -3.51 -7.82 7.48
CA GLN A 28 -2.81 -9.10 7.62
C GLN A 28 -3.62 -10.18 8.35
N GLY A 29 -4.82 -9.84 8.86
CA GLY A 29 -5.65 -10.77 9.61
C GLY A 29 -5.21 -10.97 11.06
N ASP A 30 -4.30 -10.14 11.58
CA ASP A 30 -3.91 -10.15 13.00
C ASP A 30 -5.01 -9.56 13.91
N MET A 31 -6.00 -8.87 13.33
CA MET A 31 -7.14 -8.28 14.04
C MET A 31 -8.48 -8.72 13.41
N VAL A 32 -9.56 -8.56 14.19
CA VAL A 32 -10.98 -8.87 13.94
C VAL A 32 -11.43 -8.72 12.47
N VAL A 33 -12.47 -9.47 12.07
CA VAL A 33 -13.23 -9.31 10.82
C VAL A 33 -13.41 -7.83 10.49
N LEU A 34 -12.77 -7.40 9.41
CA LEU A 34 -12.86 -6.03 8.91
C LEU A 34 -14.19 -5.86 8.21
N ASP A 35 -14.95 -4.84 8.61
CA ASP A 35 -16.09 -4.36 7.82
C ASP A 35 -15.58 -3.61 6.59
N ASP A 36 -16.34 -3.65 5.50
CA ASP A 36 -15.98 -3.05 4.21
C ASP A 36 -15.70 -1.54 4.35
N THR A 37 -16.44 -0.85 5.23
CA THR A 37 -16.24 0.58 5.50
C THR A 37 -14.86 0.88 6.11
N LEU A 38 -14.35 -0.03 6.95
CA LEU A 38 -13.04 0.11 7.56
C LEU A 38 -11.94 -0.19 6.54
N VAL A 39 -12.14 -1.18 5.67
CA VAL A 39 -11.21 -1.46 4.56
C VAL A 39 -11.12 -0.25 3.64
N GLU A 40 -12.25 0.33 3.23
CA GLU A 40 -12.28 1.55 2.42
C GLU A 40 -11.51 2.70 3.06
N LYS A 41 -11.73 2.92 4.36
CA LYS A 41 -10.99 3.94 5.11
C LYS A 41 -9.49 3.68 5.12
N ILE A 42 -9.06 2.44 5.40
CA ILE A 42 -7.64 2.08 5.43
C ILE A 42 -6.96 2.40 4.09
N TYR A 43 -7.57 1.98 2.97
CA TYR A 43 -6.99 2.24 1.65
C TYR A 43 -7.04 3.73 1.28
N SER A 44 -8.09 4.45 1.69
CA SER A 44 -8.15 5.91 1.54
C SER A 44 -7.04 6.60 2.33
N ASP A 45 -6.77 6.18 3.57
CA ASP A 45 -5.68 6.73 4.40
C ASP A 45 -4.32 6.47 3.73
N PHE A 46 -4.08 5.28 3.18
CA PHE A 46 -2.85 5.00 2.43
C PHE A 46 -2.69 5.95 1.23
N ALA A 47 -3.74 6.13 0.44
CA ALA A 47 -3.72 6.97 -0.75
C ALA A 47 -3.70 8.48 -0.45
N THR A 48 -4.05 8.92 0.76
CA THR A 48 -4.05 10.35 1.12
C THR A 48 -2.82 10.76 1.91
N LEU A 49 -2.27 9.85 2.72
CA LEU A 49 -1.19 10.16 3.66
C LEU A 49 0.21 9.79 3.15
N LEU A 50 0.33 8.82 2.24
CA LEU A 50 1.63 8.38 1.70
C LEU A 50 1.93 9.09 0.38
N ASN A 51 2.59 10.25 0.45
CA ASN A 51 2.83 11.12 -0.70
C ASN A 51 4.31 11.29 -1.05
N THR A 52 5.21 11.08 -0.09
CA THR A 52 6.66 11.26 -0.26
C THR A 52 7.38 9.92 -0.32
N GLU A 53 8.58 9.92 -0.91
CA GLU A 53 9.45 8.74 -0.97
C GLU A 53 9.74 8.17 0.42
N LEU A 54 10.00 9.03 1.41
CA LEU A 54 10.30 8.62 2.78
C LEU A 54 9.11 7.94 3.46
N GLU A 55 7.90 8.50 3.33
CA GLU A 55 6.67 7.91 3.87
C GLU A 55 6.40 6.53 3.25
N LEU A 56 6.64 6.39 1.94
CA LEU A 56 6.49 5.11 1.24
C LEU A 56 7.54 4.08 1.68
N GLN A 57 8.78 4.49 1.90
CA GLN A 57 9.83 3.61 2.45
C GLN A 57 9.47 3.14 3.87
N GLU A 58 9.01 4.06 4.72
CA GLU A 58 8.55 3.75 6.07
C GLU A 58 7.38 2.77 6.03
N PHE A 59 6.37 3.03 5.20
CA PHE A 59 5.24 2.13 4.98
C PHE A 59 5.69 0.72 4.58
N LEU A 60 6.62 0.61 3.62
CA LEU A 60 7.17 -0.67 3.20
C LEU A 60 7.95 -1.39 4.32
N SER A 61 8.57 -0.65 5.24
CA SER A 61 9.28 -1.23 6.38
C SER A 61 8.35 -1.99 7.34
N PHE A 62 7.07 -1.63 7.37
CA PHE A 62 6.03 -2.31 8.16
C PHE A 62 5.47 -3.56 7.48
N LEU A 63 5.92 -3.88 6.26
CA LEU A 63 5.44 -4.99 5.46
C LEU A 63 6.51 -6.10 5.35
N PRO A 64 6.71 -6.91 6.40
CA PRO A 64 7.69 -7.98 6.36
C PRO A 64 7.30 -9.03 5.31
N VAL A 65 8.28 -9.49 4.53
CA VAL A 65 8.09 -10.46 3.45
C VAL A 65 7.46 -11.77 3.97
N LEU A 66 7.82 -12.20 5.18
CA LEU A 66 7.26 -13.39 5.83
C LEU A 66 5.74 -13.31 6.08
N ARG A 67 5.15 -12.10 6.04
CA ARG A 67 3.71 -11.86 6.19
C ARG A 67 3.07 -11.34 4.89
N GLY A 68 3.61 -11.76 3.75
CA GLY A 68 3.12 -11.39 2.42
C GLY A 68 3.68 -10.07 1.88
N GLY A 69 4.33 -9.24 2.70
CA GLY A 69 4.92 -7.98 2.25
C GLY A 69 3.91 -7.07 1.55
N LEU A 70 4.33 -6.44 0.44
CA LEU A 70 3.46 -5.58 -0.37
C LEU A 70 2.28 -6.34 -0.99
N GLN A 71 2.37 -7.67 -1.13
CA GLN A 71 1.30 -8.48 -1.69
C GLN A 71 0.00 -8.35 -0.91
N THR A 72 0.08 -8.26 0.43
CA THR A 72 -1.07 -8.10 1.32
C THR A 72 -1.87 -6.84 1.00
N ILE A 73 -1.19 -5.77 0.61
CA ILE A 73 -1.82 -4.50 0.24
C ILE A 73 -2.28 -4.53 -1.22
N ALA A 74 -1.50 -5.13 -2.11
CA ALA A 74 -1.85 -5.23 -3.52
C ALA A 74 -3.14 -6.05 -3.77
N GLN A 75 -3.53 -6.93 -2.84
CA GLN A 75 -4.78 -7.68 -2.93
C GLN A 75 -6.04 -6.79 -2.96
N GLY A 76 -5.95 -5.52 -2.51
CA GLY A 76 -7.06 -4.54 -2.62
C GLY A 76 -7.59 -4.36 -4.06
N ILE A 77 -6.78 -4.69 -5.07
CA ILE A 77 -7.18 -4.76 -6.50
C ILE A 77 -8.39 -5.68 -6.73
N PHE A 78 -8.54 -6.74 -5.92
CA PHE A 78 -9.63 -7.71 -6.06
C PHE A 78 -10.82 -7.42 -5.14
N HIS A 79 -10.77 -6.38 -4.33
CA HIS A 79 -11.85 -6.01 -3.41
C HIS A 79 -13.12 -5.62 -4.18
N PRO A 80 -14.34 -5.94 -3.72
CA PRO A 80 -15.57 -5.57 -4.44
C PRO A 80 -15.77 -4.06 -4.59
N SER A 81 -15.37 -3.26 -3.59
CA SER A 81 -15.47 -1.80 -3.63
C SER A 81 -14.52 -1.16 -4.66
N ILE A 82 -15.09 -0.32 -5.54
CA ILE A 82 -14.34 0.49 -6.52
C ILE A 82 -13.39 1.46 -5.82
N SER A 83 -13.79 2.01 -4.66
CA SER A 83 -12.97 2.92 -3.87
C SER A 83 -11.66 2.26 -3.43
N VAL A 84 -11.75 1.02 -2.91
CA VAL A 84 -10.56 0.25 -2.52
C VAL A 84 -9.66 -0.02 -3.72
N LYS A 85 -10.23 -0.45 -4.86
CA LYS A 85 -9.44 -0.69 -6.08
C LYS A 85 -8.71 0.57 -6.54
N HIS A 86 -9.41 1.70 -6.59
CA HIS A 86 -8.84 2.99 -7.00
C HIS A 86 -7.69 3.40 -6.08
N ASN A 87 -7.92 3.40 -4.78
CA ASN A 87 -6.90 3.80 -3.80
C ASN A 87 -5.70 2.84 -3.78
N THR A 88 -5.93 1.55 -4.04
CA THR A 88 -4.84 0.58 -4.23
C THR A 88 -4.00 0.94 -5.45
N VAL A 89 -4.64 1.24 -6.59
CA VAL A 89 -3.93 1.64 -7.83
C VAL A 89 -3.13 2.92 -7.60
N VAL A 90 -3.71 3.93 -6.94
CA VAL A 90 -3.01 5.19 -6.61
C VAL A 90 -1.77 4.94 -5.77
N LEU A 91 -1.86 4.12 -4.74
CA LEU A 91 -0.73 3.77 -3.88
C LEU A 91 0.38 3.05 -4.68
N LEU A 92 0.01 2.02 -5.45
CA LEU A 92 0.95 1.25 -6.26
C LEU A 92 1.64 2.12 -7.33
N LYS A 93 0.90 3.03 -7.98
CA LYS A 93 1.44 4.03 -8.91
C LYS A 93 2.52 4.89 -8.25
N ARG A 94 2.29 5.36 -7.01
CA ARG A 94 3.29 6.17 -6.29
C ARG A 94 4.53 5.37 -5.92
N LEU A 95 4.38 4.10 -5.55
CA LEU A 95 5.53 3.22 -5.31
C LEU A 95 6.39 3.00 -6.57
N GLU A 96 5.82 3.10 -7.77
CA GLU A 96 6.56 3.03 -9.04
C GLU A 96 7.34 4.31 -9.36
N GLN A 97 6.96 5.46 -8.79
CA GLN A 97 7.58 6.75 -9.11
C GLN A 97 8.99 6.92 -8.55
N PHE A 98 9.33 6.22 -7.46
CA PHE A 98 10.62 6.36 -6.79
C PHE A 98 11.50 5.13 -6.96
N SER A 99 12.78 5.35 -7.26
CA SER A 99 13.76 4.27 -7.47
C SER A 99 14.00 3.43 -6.22
N SER A 100 13.84 4.00 -5.02
CA SER A 100 13.99 3.26 -3.77
C SER A 100 12.83 2.32 -3.47
N THR A 101 11.61 2.62 -3.95
CA THR A 101 10.39 1.86 -3.68
C THR A 101 10.02 0.89 -4.80
N VAL A 102 10.42 1.18 -6.05
CA VAL A 102 10.04 0.40 -7.25
C VAL A 102 10.46 -1.06 -7.18
N SER A 103 11.56 -1.38 -6.51
CA SER A 103 12.01 -2.77 -6.30
C SER A 103 10.97 -3.62 -5.53
N SER A 104 10.11 -2.98 -4.75
CA SER A 104 9.02 -3.65 -4.02
C SER A 104 7.88 -4.06 -4.94
N MET A 105 7.63 -3.30 -6.01
CA MET A 105 6.65 -3.66 -7.04
C MET A 105 7.08 -4.91 -7.81
N GLN A 106 8.37 -5.05 -8.08
CA GLN A 106 8.95 -6.22 -8.77
C GLN A 106 8.83 -7.52 -7.96
N ARG A 107 8.61 -7.43 -6.65
CA ARG A 107 8.38 -8.59 -5.78
C ARG A 107 6.93 -9.09 -5.79
N LEU A 108 6.02 -8.37 -6.45
CA LEU A 108 4.65 -8.85 -6.62
C LEU A 108 4.62 -10.05 -7.57
N ASN A 109 3.74 -11.00 -7.27
CA ASN A 109 3.45 -12.12 -8.16
C ASN A 109 3.00 -11.57 -9.55
N PRO A 110 3.47 -12.16 -10.68
CA PRO A 110 3.04 -11.80 -12.03
C PRO A 110 1.52 -11.64 -12.22
N PHE A 111 0.70 -12.48 -11.59
CA PHE A 111 -0.77 -12.39 -11.65
C PHE A 111 -1.31 -11.07 -11.07
N LEU A 112 -0.75 -10.64 -9.93
CA LEU A 112 -1.11 -9.36 -9.32
C LEU A 112 -0.63 -8.20 -10.17
N LEU A 113 0.58 -8.28 -10.72
CA LEU A 113 1.12 -7.25 -11.60
C LEU A 113 0.26 -7.07 -12.87
N MET A 114 -0.14 -8.18 -13.51
CA MET A 114 -1.04 -8.14 -14.67
C MET A 114 -2.43 -7.59 -14.31
N SER A 115 -2.94 -7.94 -13.13
CA SER A 115 -4.24 -7.47 -12.66
C SER A 115 -4.20 -5.97 -12.34
N TYR A 116 -3.12 -5.49 -11.72
CA TYR A 116 -2.86 -4.07 -11.49
C TYR A 116 -2.87 -3.28 -12.80
N GLN A 117 -2.12 -3.75 -13.81
CA GLN A 117 -2.08 -3.12 -15.13
C GLN A 117 -3.48 -3.03 -15.76
N ARG A 118 -4.27 -4.10 -15.70
CA ARG A 118 -5.65 -4.10 -16.24
C ARG A 118 -6.59 -3.17 -15.48
N ILE A 119 -6.53 -3.16 -14.15
CA ILE A 119 -7.45 -2.35 -13.34
C ILE A 119 -7.07 -0.87 -13.40
N HIS A 120 -5.78 -0.54 -13.55
CA HIS A 120 -5.35 0.82 -13.81
C HIS A 120 -6.14 1.44 -14.97
N ASP A 121 -6.30 0.71 -16.08
CA ASP A 121 -7.00 1.19 -17.28
C ASP A 121 -8.52 1.28 -17.10
N ILE A 122 -9.08 0.52 -16.15
CA ILE A 122 -10.52 0.55 -15.83
C ILE A 122 -10.84 1.76 -14.93
N VAL A 123 -9.94 2.06 -14.01
CA VAL A 123 -10.12 3.12 -13.01
C VAL A 123 -9.74 4.50 -13.56
N ASN A 124 -8.79 4.58 -14.49
CA ASN A 124 -8.41 5.80 -15.20
C ASN A 124 -8.78 5.72 -16.69
N PRO A 125 -10.05 5.95 -17.07
CA PRO A 125 -10.49 5.82 -18.46
C PRO A 125 -9.88 6.88 -19.41
N ASP A 126 -9.38 8.00 -18.88
CA ASP A 126 -8.87 9.15 -19.66
C ASP A 126 -7.50 8.91 -20.34
N THR A 127 -6.95 7.70 -20.27
CA THR A 127 -5.68 7.34 -20.94
C THR A 127 -5.87 6.47 -22.18
N ARG A 128 -7.12 6.29 -22.64
CA ARG A 128 -7.44 5.61 -23.91
C ARG A 128 -7.54 6.63 -25.04
N ASP A 129 -6.40 6.96 -25.64
CA ASP A 129 -6.34 7.53 -26.99
C ASP A 129 -6.53 6.43 -28.05
#